data_AF-A0A7C7DHL3-F1
#
_entry.id   AF-A0A7C7DHL3-F1
#
_cell.length_a   1.000
_cell.length_b   1.000
_cell.length_c   1.000
_cell.angle_alpha   90.00
_cell.angle_beta   90.00
_cell.angle_gamma   90.00
#
_symmetry.space_group_name_H-M   'P 1'
#
loop_
_entity.id
_entity.type
_entity.pdbx_description
1 polymer ?
#
loop_
_entity_poly.entity_id
_entity_poly.type
_entity_poly.pdbx_seq_one_letter_code
_entity_poly.pdbx_strand_id
1 'polypeptide(L)'
;VVASTTGYTARAMVEALEEKGMSNETNLVVVTHAYGFKDPGTNEMSEETRDFIKARGAKLLTQTHLFANVERFVTKNFGGLYPGGLISGALRMFSEGTKVCVEIAVMALDAGLIPYGREVMAVAGTAGGADTAVVIKPAHARSIFETEIREIVCKPRIPVH
;
A
#
# COMPACT_ATOMS: atom_id res chain seq x y z
N VAL A 1 -8.03 -0.75 0.75
CA VAL A 1 -6.67 -0.40 1.23
C VAL A 1 -6.03 0.53 0.23
N VAL A 2 -5.50 1.68 0.63
CA VAL A 2 -4.94 2.69 -0.28
C VAL A 2 -3.55 3.12 0.17
N ALA A 3 -2.60 3.20 -0.76
CA ALA A 3 -1.28 3.77 -0.51
C ALA A 3 -1.34 5.31 -0.60
N SER A 4 -0.75 6.00 0.37
CA SER A 4 -0.66 7.46 0.33
C SER A 4 0.48 7.97 1.21
N THR A 5 1.54 8.49 0.59
CA THR A 5 2.73 8.99 1.28
C THR A 5 2.49 10.31 2.02
N THR A 6 1.98 11.34 1.34
CA THR A 6 1.73 12.66 1.93
C THR A 6 0.30 12.82 2.45
N GLY A 7 -0.60 11.91 2.06
CA GLY A 7 -2.03 11.99 2.34
C GLY A 7 -2.89 12.52 1.19
N TYR A 8 -2.29 12.98 0.09
CA TYR A 8 -3.01 13.46 -1.10
C TYR A 8 -4.03 12.43 -1.62
N THR A 9 -3.60 11.21 -1.92
CA THR A 9 -4.48 10.14 -2.41
C THR A 9 -5.51 9.71 -1.36
N ALA A 10 -5.10 9.68 -0.08
CA ALA A 10 -6.01 9.32 1.00
C ALA A 10 -7.16 10.33 1.17
N ARG A 11 -6.87 11.63 1.09
CA ARG A 11 -7.89 12.70 1.14
C ARG A 11 -8.89 12.57 -0.01
N ALA A 12 -8.39 12.44 -1.24
CA ALA A 12 -9.24 12.24 -2.41
C ALA A 12 -10.13 10.99 -2.29
N MET A 13 -9.60 9.88 -1.76
CA MET A 13 -10.39 8.67 -1.54
C MET A 13 -11.48 8.86 -0.48
N VAL A 14 -11.15 9.54 0.62
CA VAL A 14 -12.11 9.83 1.70
C VAL A 14 -13.25 10.73 1.19
N GLU A 15 -12.91 11.81 0.50
CA GLU A 15 -13.89 12.74 -0.09
C GLU A 15 -14.78 12.01 -1.12
N ALA A 16 -14.20 11.19 -2.00
CA ALA A 16 -14.96 10.40 -2.97
C ALA A 16 -15.92 9.39 -2.32
N LEU A 17 -15.56 8.81 -1.17
CA LEU A 17 -16.44 7.92 -0.41
C LEU A 17 -17.57 8.69 0.28
N GLU A 18 -17.29 9.88 0.81
CA GLU A 18 -18.29 10.78 1.39
C GLU A 18 -19.32 11.21 0.34
N GLU A 19 -18.86 11.66 -0.83
CA GLU A 19 -19.72 12.06 -1.96
C GLU A 19 -20.64 10.92 -2.43
N LYS A 20 -20.13 9.68 -2.37
CA LYS A 20 -20.91 8.48 -2.73
C LYS A 20 -21.78 7.95 -1.59
N GLY A 21 -21.74 8.55 -0.39
CA GLY A 21 -22.47 8.08 0.77
C GLY A 21 -21.96 6.74 1.33
N MET A 22 -20.73 6.33 1.00
CA MET A 22 -20.16 5.02 1.32
C MET A 22 -19.20 5.03 2.51
N SER A 23 -19.01 6.17 3.18
CA SER A 23 -18.04 6.32 4.28
C SER A 23 -18.26 5.34 5.42
N ASN A 24 -19.52 5.09 5.80
CA ASN A 24 -19.85 4.20 6.91
C ASN A 24 -19.84 2.70 6.52
N GLU A 25 -19.89 2.39 5.23
CA GLU A 25 -19.92 1.02 4.71
C GLU A 25 -18.52 0.51 4.36
N THR A 26 -17.57 1.42 4.19
CA THR A 26 -16.22 1.11 3.70
C THR A 26 -15.21 1.13 4.83
N ASN A 27 -14.60 -0.03 5.12
CA ASN A 27 -13.42 -0.11 5.98
C ASN A 27 -12.18 0.43 5.23
N LEU A 28 -12.02 1.75 5.16
CA LEU A 28 -10.87 2.37 4.51
C LEU A 28 -9.61 2.24 5.38
N VAL A 29 -8.60 1.55 4.85
CA VAL A 29 -7.26 1.47 5.44
C VAL A 29 -6.29 2.23 4.54
N VAL A 30 -5.69 3.28 5.07
CA VAL A 30 -4.64 4.07 4.45
C VAL A 30 -3.29 3.57 4.94
N VAL A 31 -2.38 3.23 4.02
CA VAL A 31 -1.01 2.82 4.34
C VAL A 31 -0.06 3.92 3.87
N THR A 32 0.71 4.47 4.79
CA THR A 32 1.75 5.47 4.50
C THR A 32 3.15 4.86 4.64
N HIS A 33 4.17 5.62 4.26
CA HIS A 33 5.55 5.24 4.44
C HIS A 33 5.90 5.01 5.91
N ALA A 34 6.87 4.14 6.19
CA ALA A 34 7.47 4.02 7.52
C ALA A 34 8.10 5.36 7.97
N TYR A 35 8.17 5.60 9.29
CA TYR A 35 9.05 6.64 9.80
C TYR A 35 10.51 6.33 9.40
N GLY A 36 11.26 7.34 9.00
CA GLY A 36 12.64 7.14 8.52
C GLY A 36 12.76 6.78 7.04
N PHE A 37 11.67 6.72 6.28
CA PHE A 37 11.74 6.37 4.85
C PHE A 37 12.51 7.41 4.03
N LYS A 38 12.19 8.69 4.22
CA LYS A 38 12.89 9.82 3.59
C LYS A 38 14.02 10.34 4.49
N ASP A 39 13.68 10.75 5.71
CA ASP A 39 14.61 11.30 6.70
C ASP A 39 14.42 10.60 8.06
N PRO A 40 15.49 10.33 8.83
CA PRO A 40 15.40 9.65 10.12
C PRO A 40 14.43 10.33 11.10
N GLY A 41 13.55 9.54 11.72
CA GLY A 41 12.63 10.02 12.76
C GLY A 41 11.43 10.83 12.25
N THR A 42 11.28 11.01 10.94
CA THR A 42 10.17 11.78 10.35
C THR A 42 9.28 10.92 9.46
N ASN A 43 8.11 11.46 9.13
CA ASN A 43 7.20 10.91 8.14
C ASN A 43 6.67 12.03 7.25
N GLU A 44 6.44 11.72 5.97
CA GLU A 44 6.01 12.69 4.96
C GLU A 44 4.54 13.14 5.11
N MET A 45 3.72 12.37 5.83
CA MET A 45 2.33 12.74 6.12
C MET A 45 2.26 13.59 7.41
N SER A 46 1.81 14.84 7.26
CA SER A 46 1.64 15.78 8.38
C SER A 46 0.62 15.30 9.41
N GLU A 47 0.79 15.67 10.68
CA GLU A 47 -0.16 15.34 11.75
C GLU A 47 -1.57 15.85 11.43
N GLU A 48 -1.71 17.05 10.88
CA GLU A 48 -3.00 17.60 10.42
C GLU A 48 -3.70 16.65 9.42
N THR A 49 -2.94 16.06 8.49
CA THR A 49 -3.50 15.12 7.53
C THR A 49 -3.81 13.77 8.15
N ARG A 50 -3.00 13.32 9.11
CA ARG A 50 -3.27 12.10 9.88
C ARG A 50 -4.58 12.24 10.66
N ASP A 51 -4.78 13.38 11.31
CA ASP A 51 -5.99 13.69 12.06
C ASP A 51 -7.21 13.82 11.15
N PHE A 52 -7.07 14.50 10.00
CA PHE A 52 -8.13 14.58 8.99
C PHE A 52 -8.65 13.21 8.56
N ILE A 53 -7.73 12.27 8.28
CA ILE A 53 -8.05 10.91 7.83
C ILE A 53 -8.76 10.13 8.95
N LYS A 54 -8.21 10.16 10.17
CA LYS A 54 -8.78 9.43 11.32
C LYS A 54 -10.13 9.97 11.74
N ALA A 55 -10.31 11.29 11.72
CA ALA A 55 -11.57 11.94 12.09
C ALA A 55 -12.75 11.52 11.18
N ARG A 56 -12.45 11.02 9.98
CA ARG A 56 -13.43 10.51 9.00
C ARG A 56 -13.57 8.98 9.02
N GLY A 57 -13.12 8.35 10.10
CA GLY A 57 -13.29 6.91 10.34
C GLY A 57 -12.29 6.01 9.60
N ALA A 58 -11.39 6.57 8.80
CA ALA A 58 -10.37 5.79 8.11
C ALA A 58 -9.24 5.37 9.06
N LYS A 59 -8.77 4.13 8.90
CA LYS A 59 -7.63 3.59 9.65
C LYS A 59 -6.33 4.01 8.96
N LEU A 60 -5.34 4.43 9.73
CA LEU A 60 -4.03 4.80 9.23
C LEU A 60 -2.95 3.84 9.73
N LEU A 61 -2.18 3.28 8.80
CA LEU A 61 -1.11 2.33 9.06
C LEU A 61 0.23 2.92 8.64
N THR A 62 1.15 2.99 9.61
CA THR A 62 2.56 3.37 9.41
C THR A 62 3.41 2.20 9.90
N GLN A 63 4.10 1.50 9.01
CA GLN A 63 4.98 0.39 9.40
C GLN A 63 6.07 0.13 8.35
N THR A 64 7.04 -0.73 8.69
CA THR A 64 8.07 -1.19 7.75
C THR A 64 7.44 -1.79 6.49
N HIS A 65 7.97 -1.40 5.32
CA HIS A 65 7.50 -1.92 4.04
C HIS A 65 7.90 -3.39 3.87
N LEU A 66 6.93 -4.23 3.50
CA LEU A 66 7.10 -5.67 3.36
C LEU A 66 8.27 -6.05 2.45
N PHE A 67 8.40 -5.42 1.28
CA PHE A 67 9.43 -5.72 0.29
C PHE A 67 10.66 -4.81 0.37
N ALA A 68 10.75 -3.94 1.38
CA ALA A 68 11.83 -2.95 1.51
C ALA A 68 12.39 -2.85 2.94
N ASN A 69 12.34 -3.97 3.68
CA ASN A 69 12.85 -4.12 5.05
C ASN A 69 14.40 -4.01 5.11
N VAL A 70 15.03 -4.73 6.05
CA VAL A 70 16.49 -4.90 6.15
C VAL A 70 17.15 -5.17 4.80
N GLU A 71 16.49 -5.92 3.92
CA GLU A 71 16.93 -6.23 2.56
C GLU A 71 17.32 -4.98 1.76
N ARG A 72 16.57 -3.88 1.89
CA ARG A 72 16.89 -2.64 1.16
C ARG A 72 18.25 -2.07 1.55
N PHE A 73 18.60 -2.15 2.84
CA PHE A 73 19.91 -1.73 3.31
C PHE A 73 21.01 -2.63 2.75
N VAL A 74 20.81 -3.95 2.81
CA VAL A 74 21.81 -4.91 2.35
C VAL A 74 22.06 -4.75 0.85
N THR A 75 21.01 -4.75 0.02
CA THR A 75 21.11 -4.56 -1.43
C THR A 75 21.79 -3.24 -1.80
N LYS A 76 21.49 -2.15 -1.09
CA LYS A 76 22.10 -0.83 -1.36
C LYS A 76 23.60 -0.78 -1.06
N ASN A 77 24.05 -1.42 0.02
CA ASN A 77 25.44 -1.29 0.50
C ASN A 77 26.36 -2.42 0.02
N PHE A 78 25.80 -3.61 -0.22
CA PHE A 78 26.57 -4.81 -0.55
C PHE A 78 26.18 -5.41 -1.90
N GLY A 79 25.15 -4.87 -2.57
CA GLY A 79 24.61 -5.45 -3.79
C GLY A 79 23.80 -6.72 -3.53
N GLY A 80 23.49 -7.43 -4.62
CA GLY A 80 22.70 -8.67 -4.59
C GLY A 80 21.21 -8.45 -4.86
N LEU A 81 20.47 -9.55 -4.91
CA LEU A 81 19.02 -9.57 -5.07
C LEU A 81 18.45 -10.69 -4.20
N TYR A 82 17.51 -10.34 -3.34
CA TYR A 82 16.94 -11.22 -2.33
C TYR A 82 15.47 -11.51 -2.67
N PRO A 83 14.83 -12.48 -1.98
CA PRO A 83 13.48 -12.90 -2.33
C PRO A 83 12.44 -11.77 -2.38
N GLY A 84 12.49 -10.79 -1.46
CA GLY A 84 11.57 -9.65 -1.47
C GLY A 84 11.72 -8.79 -2.72
N GLY A 85 12.97 -8.51 -3.11
CA GLY A 85 13.33 -7.80 -4.33
C GLY A 85 12.97 -8.56 -5.61
N LEU A 86 13.10 -9.90 -5.63
CA LEU A 86 12.64 -10.74 -6.74
C LEU A 86 11.13 -10.64 -6.92
N ILE A 87 10.36 -10.79 -5.84
CA ILE A 87 8.90 -10.69 -5.87
C ILE A 87 8.48 -9.28 -6.31
N SER A 88 9.09 -8.25 -5.71
CA SER A 88 8.87 -6.85 -6.08
C SER A 88 9.15 -6.60 -7.56
N GLY A 89 10.28 -7.09 -8.08
CA GLY A 89 10.66 -6.99 -9.49
C GLY A 89 9.66 -7.67 -10.42
N ALA A 90 9.22 -8.88 -10.07
CA ALA A 90 8.21 -9.62 -10.84
C ALA A 90 6.86 -8.87 -10.88
N LEU A 91 6.40 -8.34 -9.75
CA LEU A 91 5.16 -7.55 -9.69
C LEU A 91 5.29 -6.22 -10.46
N ARG A 92 6.46 -5.60 -10.44
CA ARG A 92 6.75 -4.37 -11.20
C ARG A 92 6.64 -4.56 -12.72
N MET A 93 6.80 -5.79 -13.23
CA MET A 93 6.53 -6.10 -14.64
C MET A 93 5.09 -5.71 -15.06
N PHE A 94 4.14 -5.66 -14.13
CA PHE A 94 2.77 -5.18 -14.38
C PHE A 94 2.65 -3.67 -14.20
N SER A 95 3.12 -3.15 -13.07
CA SER A 95 3.30 -1.73 -12.74
C SER A 95 3.94 -1.58 -11.35
N GLU A 96 4.53 -0.41 -11.06
CA GLU A 96 4.93 -0.05 -9.70
C GLU A 96 3.75 -0.16 -8.71
N GLY A 97 2.58 0.34 -9.12
CA GLY A 97 1.37 0.25 -8.34
C GLY A 97 0.92 -1.19 -8.04
N THR A 98 1.16 -2.16 -8.94
CA THR A 98 0.79 -3.57 -8.70
C THR A 98 1.59 -4.15 -7.54
N LYS A 99 2.90 -3.90 -7.53
CA LYS A 99 3.78 -4.28 -6.40
C LYS A 99 3.30 -3.64 -5.10
N VAL A 100 3.01 -2.34 -5.13
CA VAL A 100 2.57 -1.61 -3.94
C VAL A 100 1.21 -2.11 -3.45
N CYS A 101 0.28 -2.46 -4.34
CA CYS A 101 -1.02 -3.03 -3.96
C CYS A 101 -0.87 -4.33 -3.16
N VAL A 102 0.01 -5.24 -3.60
CA VAL A 102 0.31 -6.48 -2.86
C VAL A 102 0.93 -6.14 -1.50
N GLU A 103 1.93 -5.27 -1.48
CA GLU A 103 2.64 -4.86 -0.27
C GLU A 103 1.69 -4.28 0.80
N ILE A 104 0.88 -3.27 0.45
CA ILE A 104 -0.01 -2.61 1.41
C ILE A 104 -1.16 -3.51 1.87
N ALA A 105 -1.65 -4.42 1.02
CA ALA A 105 -2.72 -5.34 1.38
C ALA A 105 -2.23 -6.34 2.43
N VAL A 106 -1.06 -6.93 2.22
CA VAL A 106 -0.43 -7.86 3.18
C VAL A 106 -0.07 -7.14 4.47
N MET A 107 0.52 -5.95 4.38
CA MET A 107 0.81 -5.09 5.55
C MET A 107 -0.46 -4.79 6.37
N ALA A 108 -1.56 -4.43 5.71
CA ALA A 108 -2.83 -4.16 6.38
C ALA A 108 -3.42 -5.40 7.04
N LEU A 109 -3.27 -6.58 6.41
CA LEU A 109 -3.71 -7.85 6.97
C LEU A 109 -2.87 -8.26 8.19
N ASP A 110 -1.54 -8.15 8.11
CA ASP A 110 -0.63 -8.46 9.20
C ASP A 110 -0.86 -7.55 10.42
N ALA A 111 -1.29 -6.30 10.20
CA ALA A 111 -1.68 -5.37 11.25
C ALA A 111 -3.11 -5.61 11.79
N GLY A 112 -3.85 -6.60 11.27
CA GLY A 112 -5.23 -6.90 11.69
C GLY A 112 -6.26 -5.83 11.31
N LEU A 113 -5.95 -4.97 10.33
CA LEU A 113 -6.82 -3.86 9.93
C LEU A 113 -7.87 -4.25 8.89
N ILE A 114 -7.64 -5.36 8.19
CA ILE A 114 -8.58 -5.98 7.23
C ILE A 114 -8.82 -7.46 7.59
N PRO A 115 -9.97 -8.03 7.23
CA PRO A 115 -10.31 -9.41 7.56
C PRO A 115 -9.47 -10.43 6.78
N TYR A 116 -9.06 -11.50 7.45
CA TYR A 116 -8.41 -12.65 6.82
C TYR A 116 -9.38 -13.44 5.93
N GLY A 117 -8.88 -14.00 4.82
CA GLY A 117 -9.65 -14.87 3.92
C GLY A 117 -10.73 -14.15 3.09
N ARG A 118 -10.71 -12.82 3.03
CA ARG A 118 -11.66 -12.00 2.28
C ARG A 118 -10.96 -11.20 1.19
N GLU A 119 -11.66 -10.99 0.08
CA GLU A 119 -11.22 -10.07 -0.96
C GLU A 119 -11.32 -8.62 -0.49
N VAL A 120 -10.34 -7.82 -0.87
CA VAL A 120 -10.29 -6.37 -0.62
C VAL A 120 -9.85 -5.65 -1.89
N MET A 121 -10.26 -4.39 -2.04
CA MET A 121 -9.70 -3.50 -3.05
C MET A 121 -8.39 -2.90 -2.54
N ALA A 122 -7.31 -3.04 -3.30
CA ALA A 122 -6.04 -2.35 -3.06
C ALA A 122 -5.79 -1.31 -4.17
N VAL A 123 -5.43 -0.09 -3.77
CA VAL A 123 -5.20 1.05 -4.67
C VAL A 123 -3.84 1.67 -4.38
N ALA A 124 -3.03 1.83 -5.42
CA ALA A 124 -1.69 2.40 -5.32
C ALA A 124 -1.26 3.07 -6.64
N GLY A 125 -0.05 3.61 -6.69
CA GLY A 125 0.46 4.32 -7.88
C GLY A 125 1.97 4.30 -8.03
N THR A 126 2.42 4.96 -9.09
CA THR A 126 3.83 5.14 -9.45
C THR A 126 4.31 6.52 -9.00
N ALA A 127 5.38 6.57 -8.20
CA ALA A 127 5.97 7.78 -7.60
C ALA A 127 5.03 8.61 -6.69
N GLY A 128 3.90 9.09 -7.20
CA GLY A 128 2.87 9.80 -6.45
C GLY A 128 1.48 9.59 -7.06
N GLY A 129 0.44 9.79 -6.26
CA GLY A 129 -0.94 9.54 -6.68
C GLY A 129 -1.31 8.06 -6.69
N ALA A 130 -2.29 7.69 -7.53
CA ALA A 130 -2.73 6.31 -7.71
C ALA A 130 -3.07 6.06 -9.19
N ASP A 131 -2.51 5.00 -9.77
CA ASP A 131 -2.69 4.61 -11.18
C ASP A 131 -3.06 3.13 -11.36
N THR A 132 -3.06 2.37 -10.25
CA THR A 132 -3.28 0.92 -10.24
C THR A 132 -4.27 0.57 -9.14
N ALA A 133 -5.27 -0.24 -9.48
CA ALA A 133 -6.21 -0.80 -8.52
C ALA A 133 -6.45 -2.29 -8.82
N VAL A 134 -6.48 -3.11 -7.78
CA VAL A 134 -6.67 -4.56 -7.88
C VAL A 134 -7.63 -5.07 -6.82
N VAL A 135 -8.41 -6.10 -7.17
CA VAL A 135 -9.10 -6.94 -6.19
C VAL A 135 -8.11 -8.02 -5.77
N ILE A 136 -7.83 -8.11 -4.48
CA ILE A 136 -6.81 -8.98 -3.92
C ILE A 136 -7.35 -9.71 -2.68
N LYS A 137 -7.03 -10.99 -2.55
CA LYS A 137 -7.20 -11.77 -1.32
C LYS A 137 -5.81 -11.94 -0.70
N PRO A 138 -5.40 -11.06 0.23
CA PRO A 138 -4.06 -11.13 0.81
C PRO A 138 -3.93 -12.34 1.74
N ALA A 139 -2.74 -12.92 1.76
CA ALA A 139 -2.27 -13.81 2.82
C ALA A 139 -1.29 -13.07 3.73
N HIS A 140 -0.98 -13.63 4.90
CA HIS A 140 0.04 -13.07 5.79
C HIS A 140 1.43 -13.12 5.15
N ALA A 141 2.36 -12.23 5.56
CA ALA A 141 3.71 -12.21 5.02
C ALA A 141 4.43 -13.57 5.09
N ARG A 142 4.21 -14.34 6.18
CA ARG A 142 4.76 -15.70 6.36
C ARG A 142 4.31 -16.71 5.31
N SER A 143 3.19 -16.42 4.64
CA SER A 143 2.54 -17.24 3.61
C SER A 143 2.33 -16.42 2.34
N ILE A 144 3.27 -15.52 1.99
CA ILE A 144 3.09 -14.51 0.95
C ILE A 144 2.59 -15.07 -0.40
N PHE A 145 3.05 -16.26 -0.79
CA PHE A 145 2.66 -16.91 -2.05
C PHE A 145 1.23 -17.46 -2.08
N GLU A 146 0.51 -17.44 -0.95
CA GLU A 146 -0.93 -17.69 -0.88
C GLU A 146 -1.76 -16.42 -1.19
N THR A 147 -1.10 -15.26 -1.39
CA THR A 147 -1.78 -14.03 -1.81
C THR A 147 -2.26 -14.16 -3.26
N GLU A 148 -3.53 -13.85 -3.48
CA GLU A 148 -4.15 -13.99 -4.81
C GLU A 148 -4.61 -12.63 -5.34
N ILE A 149 -4.05 -12.21 -6.46
CA ILE A 149 -4.58 -11.09 -7.26
C ILE A 149 -5.73 -11.65 -8.10
N ARG A 150 -6.96 -11.28 -7.75
CA ARG A 150 -8.18 -11.81 -8.37
C ARG A 150 -8.55 -11.06 -9.64
N GLU A 151 -8.45 -9.74 -9.58
CA GLU A 151 -8.79 -8.86 -10.70
C GLU A 151 -7.86 -7.65 -10.73
N ILE A 152 -7.50 -7.22 -11.93
CA ILE A 152 -6.81 -5.93 -12.15
C ILE A 152 -7.85 -4.97 -12.71
N VAL A 153 -8.30 -4.03 -11.89
CA VAL A 153 -9.33 -3.04 -12.26
C VAL A 153 -8.73 -2.03 -13.23
N CYS A 154 -7.57 -1.50 -12.90
CA CYS A 154 -6.81 -0.62 -13.77
C CYS A 154 -5.31 -0.72 -13.45
N LYS A 155 -4.48 -0.42 -14.46
CA LYS A 155 -3.05 -0.19 -14.34
C LYS A 155 -2.57 0.64 -15.53
N PRO A 156 -1.39 1.28 -15.46
CA PRO A 156 -0.75 1.86 -16.64
C PRO A 156 -0.61 0.83 -17.77
N ARG A 157 -0.86 1.26 -19.02
CA ARG A 157 -0.62 0.42 -20.20
C ARG A 157 0.88 0.12 -20.36
N ILE A 158 1.70 1.14 -20.16
CA ILE A 158 3.16 1.08 -20.18
C ILE A 158 3.63 1.26 -18.73
N PRO A 159 4.24 0.24 -18.11
CA PRO A 159 4.85 0.39 -16.79
C PRO A 159 5.98 1.41 -16.86
N VAL A 160 5.93 2.44 -16.01
CA VAL A 160 7.01 3.39 -15.84
C VAL A 160 7.76 2.98 -14.58
N HIS A 161 9.09 2.83 -14.67
CA HIS A 161 9.97 2.49 -13.55
C HIS A 161 10.75 3.72 -13.08
#